data_AF-A0A3N5YL04-F1
#
_entry.id   AF-A0A3N5YL04-F1
#
_cell.length_a   1.000
_cell.length_b   1.000
_cell.length_c   1.000
_cell.angle_alpha   90.00
_cell.angle_beta   90.00
_cell.angle_gamma   90.00
#
_symmetry.space_group_name_H-M   'P 1'
#
loop_
_entity.id
_entity.type
_entity.pdbx_description
1 polymer ?
#
loop_
_entity_poly.entity_id
_entity_poly.type
_entity_poly.pdbx_seq_one_letter_code
_entity_poly.pdbx_strand_id
1 'polypeptide(L)'
;MRTRHGVSKSVLGILAFIVLLTSPTMAQLDRATLTGTITDPADLPLAGASVKAIHKGTGLEREAVVPDSGAFTLPALPIGHYTVTVSAQGFRSVRFDNVELQVGTVRTLDVRLDIASDVVEVEVRGEIEQLQRTSAEIGNVIQDNQIESLPVNGRHWAGLMLLTPGAVNTGSGSQDSTRFAGRANDDNNWTLDGVDNTAIKDPTYGSNIRLVVSMDSIAEFKVSSSLYSAESGGGMGGQVHLVSKSGSNDWHGGLFEYVRNDIFDARTVFDGPELPPFRLNQFGGNIGGPIVKNKAFFFFNYEGLRQRKGSTYISQVPSSLLRSEVLAVSPELRPLIDQYPTGIRPTNDLYVDDFVTDFSNSSDEDSMTVRVDYNISEKTTLYGRWTYTDHYSTSPSGLRKEWFDGESQRPQNWALQLQRTFSPSLLNEAKLGVNRVPRVEGNFGAFEAMEFGIPGLTTVPRNGEQSEIGTTASLIDNLSLYKGRHSFKFGVEVRKIWMNVGWSPSRSVGFDSLEDFIDNKVDGIDID
;
A
#
# COMPACT_ATOMS: atom_id res chain seq x y z
N MET A 1 -31.03 27.28 17.75
CA MET A 1 -32.03 27.40 16.66
C MET A 1 -31.51 26.55 15.50
N ARG A 2 -32.05 25.35 15.27
CA ARG A 2 -31.54 24.39 14.26
C ARG A 2 -32.32 24.57 12.95
N THR A 3 -31.70 25.12 11.91
CA THR A 3 -32.27 25.21 10.56
C THR A 3 -31.86 23.98 9.75
N ARG A 4 -32.80 23.05 9.55
CA ARG A 4 -32.67 21.94 8.60
C ARG A 4 -32.70 22.50 7.17
N HIS A 5 -31.57 22.45 6.47
CA HIS A 5 -31.53 22.73 5.04
C HIS A 5 -31.87 21.44 4.28
N GLY A 6 -33.11 21.34 3.82
CA GLY A 6 -33.53 20.29 2.90
C GLY A 6 -32.90 20.53 1.53
N VAL A 7 -32.09 19.59 1.06
CA VAL A 7 -31.54 19.60 -0.30
C VAL A 7 -32.71 19.50 -1.28
N SER A 8 -32.88 20.51 -2.14
CA SER A 8 -34.01 20.54 -3.07
C SER A 8 -33.86 19.45 -4.14
N LYS A 9 -34.98 18.87 -4.59
CA LYS A 9 -35.00 17.87 -5.69
C LYS A 9 -34.36 18.42 -6.98
N SER A 10 -34.33 19.73 -7.15
CA SER A 10 -33.67 20.44 -8.24
C SER A 10 -32.14 20.35 -8.15
N VAL A 11 -31.55 20.37 -6.94
CA VAL A 11 -30.11 20.18 -6.72
C VAL A 11 -29.69 18.74 -7.00
N LEU A 12 -30.51 17.75 -6.62
CA LEU A 12 -30.27 16.34 -6.99
C LEU A 12 -30.33 16.12 -8.50
N GLY A 13 -31.28 16.75 -9.19
CA GLY A 13 -31.42 16.67 -10.65
C GLY A 13 -30.28 17.36 -11.40
N ILE A 14 -29.80 18.50 -10.90
CA ILE A 14 -28.66 19.22 -11.45
C ILE A 14 -27.35 18.46 -11.19
N LEU A 15 -27.18 17.82 -10.03
CA LEU A 15 -26.04 16.91 -9.79
C LEU A 15 -26.07 15.71 -10.75
N ALA A 16 -27.25 15.09 -10.96
CA ALA A 16 -27.39 13.97 -11.89
C ALA A 16 -27.13 14.38 -13.35
N PHE A 17 -27.42 15.63 -13.73
CA PHE A 17 -27.18 16.15 -15.08
C PHE A 17 -25.75 16.66 -15.31
N ILE A 18 -25.08 17.19 -14.26
CA ILE A 18 -23.66 17.57 -14.31
C ILE A 18 -22.75 16.34 -14.35
N VAL A 19 -23.16 15.22 -13.74
CA VAL A 19 -22.51 13.90 -13.89
C VAL A 19 -22.58 13.38 -15.35
N LEU A 20 -23.55 13.83 -16.15
CA LEU A 20 -23.71 13.41 -17.56
C LEU A 20 -22.90 14.26 -18.56
N LEU A 21 -22.25 15.36 -18.15
CA LEU A 21 -21.69 16.36 -19.06
C LEU A 21 -20.21 16.73 -18.86
N THR A 22 -19.43 15.97 -18.08
CA THR A 22 -18.00 16.28 -17.87
C THR A 22 -17.06 15.18 -18.40
N SER A 23 -16.15 15.57 -19.29
CA SER A 23 -14.82 14.98 -19.50
C SER A 23 -13.81 16.06 -19.05
N PRO A 24 -12.70 15.73 -18.36
CA PRO A 24 -11.73 14.72 -18.79
C PRO A 24 -11.18 13.76 -17.71
N THR A 25 -10.84 12.55 -18.20
CA THR A 25 -9.81 11.56 -17.81
C THR A 25 -9.36 11.42 -16.35
N MET A 26 -9.69 10.27 -15.75
CA MET A 26 -8.76 9.26 -15.20
C MET A 26 -9.43 7.88 -15.36
N ALA A 27 -8.72 6.84 -15.82
CA ALA A 27 -9.24 5.47 -15.91
C ALA A 27 -8.28 4.54 -15.17
N GLN A 28 -8.76 3.68 -14.27
CA GLN A 28 -7.88 2.97 -13.35
C GLN A 28 -7.51 1.56 -13.82
N LEU A 29 -6.28 1.13 -13.48
CA LEU A 29 -5.56 0.01 -14.09
C LEU A 29 -5.48 -1.26 -13.22
N ASP A 30 -6.53 -1.63 -12.45
CA ASP A 30 -6.52 -2.88 -11.67
C ASP A 30 -6.97 -4.11 -12.46
N ARG A 31 -7.13 -3.98 -13.79
CA ARG A 31 -7.59 -5.02 -14.71
C ARG A 31 -6.69 -5.12 -15.94
N ALA A 32 -6.87 -6.20 -16.70
CA ALA A 32 -6.17 -6.43 -17.96
C ALA A 32 -7.10 -6.21 -19.16
N THR A 33 -6.52 -5.99 -20.35
CA THR A 33 -7.25 -5.98 -21.62
C THR A 33 -6.66 -7.03 -22.56
N LEU A 34 -7.51 -7.86 -23.16
CA LEU A 34 -7.12 -8.78 -24.22
C LEU A 34 -7.55 -8.20 -25.57
N THR A 35 -6.64 -8.08 -26.51
CA THR A 35 -6.90 -7.60 -27.87
C THR A 35 -6.19 -8.47 -28.88
N GLY A 36 -6.48 -8.30 -30.16
CA GLY A 36 -5.81 -9.01 -31.23
C GLY A 36 -6.52 -8.84 -32.55
N THR A 37 -5.94 -9.43 -33.58
CA THR A 37 -6.50 -9.51 -34.93
C THR A 37 -6.71 -10.96 -35.34
N ILE A 38 -7.83 -11.21 -36.01
CA ILE A 38 -8.20 -12.51 -36.54
C ILE A 38 -8.12 -12.46 -38.05
N THR A 39 -7.33 -13.36 -38.63
CA THR A 39 -7.11 -13.43 -40.08
C THR A 39 -7.41 -14.81 -40.64
N ASP A 40 -7.70 -14.85 -41.94
CA ASP A 40 -7.83 -16.09 -42.71
C ASP A 40 -6.45 -16.56 -43.25
N PRO A 41 -6.37 -17.70 -43.98
CA PRO A 41 -5.12 -18.17 -44.56
C PRO A 41 -4.50 -17.28 -45.66
N ALA A 42 -5.26 -16.30 -46.16
CA ALA A 42 -4.77 -15.26 -47.08
C ALA A 42 -4.32 -13.99 -46.33
N ASP A 43 -4.25 -14.03 -45.00
CA ASP A 43 -3.95 -12.92 -44.10
C ASP A 43 -4.94 -11.74 -44.21
N LEU A 44 -6.17 -12.02 -44.65
CA LEU A 44 -7.25 -11.05 -44.69
C LEU A 44 -8.02 -11.02 -43.37
N PRO A 45 -8.52 -9.85 -42.93
CA PRO A 45 -9.34 -9.73 -41.72
C PRO A 45 -10.59 -10.60 -41.76
N LEU A 46 -10.82 -11.39 -40.72
CA LEU A 46 -11.96 -12.29 -40.63
C LEU A 46 -13.08 -11.69 -39.74
N ALA A 47 -14.08 -11.11 -40.37
CA ALA A 47 -15.26 -10.57 -39.70
C ALA A 47 -16.20 -11.69 -39.22
N GLY A 48 -16.93 -11.45 -38.12
CA GLY A 48 -17.95 -12.36 -37.60
C GLY A 48 -17.42 -13.55 -36.80
N ALA A 49 -16.10 -13.68 -36.62
CA ALA A 49 -15.51 -14.64 -35.69
C ALA A 49 -15.93 -14.31 -34.24
N SER A 50 -16.18 -15.32 -33.42
CA SER A 50 -16.41 -15.19 -31.98
C SER A 50 -15.11 -15.49 -31.21
N VAL A 51 -14.79 -14.61 -30.25
CA VAL A 51 -13.70 -14.79 -29.28
C VAL A 51 -14.31 -14.92 -27.90
N LYS A 52 -14.15 -16.10 -27.28
CA LYS A 52 -14.62 -16.40 -25.93
C LYS A 52 -13.42 -16.60 -25.00
N ALA A 53 -13.35 -15.80 -23.94
CA ALA A 53 -12.37 -15.91 -22.88
C ALA A 53 -13.04 -16.41 -21.59
N ILE A 54 -12.50 -17.48 -20.99
CA ILE A 54 -13.00 -18.08 -19.75
C ILE A 54 -11.90 -18.03 -18.69
N HIS A 55 -12.15 -17.35 -17.58
CA HIS A 55 -11.22 -17.28 -16.46
C HIS A 55 -11.14 -18.65 -15.76
N LYS A 56 -9.95 -19.26 -15.70
CA LYS A 56 -9.78 -20.63 -15.16
C LYS A 56 -10.16 -20.73 -13.68
N GLY A 57 -9.85 -19.71 -12.88
CA GLY A 57 -10.12 -19.74 -11.43
C GLY A 57 -11.58 -19.54 -11.06
N THR A 58 -12.34 -18.75 -11.82
CA THR A 58 -13.71 -18.33 -11.43
C THR A 58 -14.80 -18.77 -12.40
N GLY A 59 -14.43 -19.29 -13.57
CA GLY A 59 -15.37 -19.60 -14.64
C GLY A 59 -16.04 -18.38 -15.26
N LEU A 60 -15.56 -17.15 -14.99
CA LEU A 60 -16.11 -15.94 -15.61
C LEU A 60 -15.88 -15.98 -17.12
N GLU A 61 -16.98 -15.91 -17.88
CA GLU A 61 -16.95 -15.90 -19.34
C GLU A 61 -17.13 -14.49 -19.88
N ARG A 62 -16.32 -14.15 -20.90
CA ARG A 62 -16.44 -12.92 -21.68
C ARG A 62 -16.32 -13.25 -23.16
N GLU A 63 -17.24 -12.72 -23.95
CA GLU A 63 -17.31 -12.99 -25.38
C GLU A 63 -17.39 -11.68 -26.17
N ALA A 64 -16.69 -11.64 -27.30
CA ALA A 64 -16.77 -10.57 -28.29
C ALA A 64 -16.88 -11.15 -29.71
N VAL A 65 -17.66 -10.48 -30.55
CA VAL A 65 -17.76 -10.78 -31.99
C VAL A 65 -16.85 -9.82 -32.73
N VAL A 66 -16.07 -10.35 -33.66
CA VAL A 66 -15.07 -9.60 -34.42
C VAL A 66 -15.75 -8.75 -35.50
N PRO A 67 -15.53 -7.43 -35.53
CA PRO A 67 -16.02 -6.53 -36.55
C PRO A 67 -15.26 -6.68 -37.88
N ASP A 68 -15.71 -5.97 -38.92
CA ASP A 68 -15.14 -6.01 -40.28
C ASP A 68 -13.63 -5.72 -40.36
N SER A 69 -13.07 -5.04 -39.35
CA SER A 69 -11.63 -4.78 -39.27
C SER A 69 -10.80 -6.00 -38.88
N GLY A 70 -11.41 -7.13 -38.50
CA GLY A 70 -10.74 -8.33 -37.97
C GLY A 70 -10.16 -8.18 -36.57
N ALA A 71 -10.17 -6.96 -36.00
CA ALA A 71 -9.62 -6.66 -34.68
C ALA A 71 -10.67 -6.82 -33.58
N PHE A 72 -10.33 -7.49 -32.47
CA PHE A 72 -11.19 -7.66 -31.31
C PHE A 72 -10.60 -7.03 -30.05
N THR A 73 -11.46 -6.77 -29.06
CA THR A 73 -11.02 -6.32 -27.73
C THR A 73 -11.97 -6.84 -26.66
N LEU A 74 -11.42 -7.42 -25.61
CA LEU A 74 -12.06 -7.86 -24.38
C LEU A 74 -11.45 -7.06 -23.22
N PRO A 75 -12.09 -5.94 -22.84
CA PRO A 75 -11.55 -5.01 -21.84
C PRO A 75 -11.91 -5.37 -20.41
N ALA A 76 -11.15 -4.83 -19.46
CA ALA A 76 -11.38 -4.92 -18.02
C ALA A 76 -11.63 -6.37 -17.54
N LEU A 77 -10.79 -7.29 -18.01
CA LEU A 77 -10.76 -8.66 -17.53
C LEU A 77 -10.04 -8.70 -16.18
N PRO A 78 -10.56 -9.45 -15.19
CA PRO A 78 -9.77 -9.83 -14.03
C PRO A 78 -8.39 -10.37 -14.41
N ILE A 79 -7.42 -10.16 -13.53
CA ILE A 79 -6.09 -10.74 -13.70
C ILE A 79 -6.15 -12.25 -13.48
N GLY A 80 -5.21 -12.99 -14.08
CA GLY A 80 -5.10 -14.44 -13.95
C GLY A 80 -5.06 -15.17 -15.29
N HIS A 81 -5.27 -16.48 -15.25
CA HIS A 81 -5.15 -17.34 -16.43
C HIS A 81 -6.50 -17.59 -17.10
N TYR A 82 -6.51 -17.44 -18.42
CA TYR A 82 -7.68 -17.62 -19.27
C TYR A 82 -7.51 -18.78 -20.24
N THR A 83 -8.64 -19.39 -20.58
CA THR A 83 -8.80 -20.17 -21.80
C THR A 83 -9.43 -19.26 -22.84
N VAL A 84 -8.78 -19.06 -23.98
CA VAL A 84 -9.31 -18.24 -25.07
C VAL A 84 -9.62 -19.14 -26.26
N THR A 85 -10.88 -19.14 -26.69
CA THR A 85 -11.35 -19.91 -27.85
C THR A 85 -11.79 -18.95 -28.94
N VAL A 86 -11.27 -19.15 -30.15
CA VAL A 86 -11.67 -18.41 -31.35
C VAL A 86 -12.39 -19.35 -32.29
N SER A 87 -13.57 -18.95 -32.75
CA SER A 87 -14.39 -19.74 -33.66
C SER A 87 -15.02 -18.88 -34.76
N ALA A 88 -15.12 -19.40 -35.98
CA ALA A 88 -15.81 -18.75 -37.10
C ALA A 88 -16.44 -19.80 -38.01
N GLN A 89 -17.57 -19.47 -38.64
CA GLN A 89 -18.27 -20.41 -39.51
C GLN A 89 -17.42 -20.76 -40.75
N GLY A 90 -17.22 -22.06 -41.01
CA GLY A 90 -16.38 -22.54 -42.12
C GLY A 90 -14.88 -22.61 -41.82
N PHE A 91 -14.48 -22.19 -40.62
CA PHE A 91 -13.10 -22.24 -40.14
C PHE A 91 -12.95 -23.21 -38.98
N ARG A 92 -11.73 -23.69 -38.79
CA ARG A 92 -11.38 -24.56 -37.66
C ARG A 92 -11.20 -23.72 -36.40
N SER A 93 -11.90 -24.08 -35.32
CA SER A 93 -11.74 -23.39 -34.04
C SER A 93 -10.35 -23.60 -33.45
N VAL A 94 -9.80 -22.54 -32.85
CA VAL A 94 -8.49 -22.55 -32.19
C VAL A 94 -8.67 -22.24 -30.72
N ARG A 95 -8.01 -23.04 -29.87
CA ARG A 95 -8.04 -22.90 -28.43
C ARG A 95 -6.65 -22.64 -27.88
N PHE A 96 -6.53 -21.53 -27.17
CA PHE A 96 -5.37 -21.16 -26.39
C PHE A 96 -5.65 -21.44 -24.93
N ASP A 97 -4.97 -22.44 -24.39
CA ASP A 97 -4.99 -22.70 -22.97
C ASP A 97 -3.91 -21.86 -22.27
N ASN A 98 -4.26 -21.34 -21.08
CA ASN A 98 -3.32 -20.65 -20.19
C ASN A 98 -2.81 -19.27 -20.66
N VAL A 99 -3.67 -18.49 -21.32
CA VAL A 99 -3.38 -17.08 -21.62
C VAL A 99 -3.36 -16.29 -20.31
N GLU A 100 -2.17 -15.86 -19.88
CA GLU A 100 -1.99 -15.03 -18.68
C GLU A 100 -2.32 -13.56 -18.96
N LEU A 101 -3.10 -12.96 -18.07
CA LEU A 101 -3.46 -11.55 -18.07
C LEU A 101 -3.02 -10.89 -16.76
N GLN A 102 -2.17 -9.87 -16.89
CA GLN A 102 -1.57 -9.14 -15.76
C GLN A 102 -2.17 -7.74 -15.63
N VAL A 103 -2.13 -7.21 -14.41
CA VAL A 103 -2.65 -5.90 -14.00
C VAL A 103 -2.12 -4.78 -14.89
N GLY A 104 -3.03 -3.94 -15.37
CA GLY A 104 -2.67 -2.76 -16.15
C GLY A 104 -1.91 -3.06 -17.44
N THR A 105 -2.03 -4.28 -17.99
CA THR A 105 -1.41 -4.68 -19.26
C THR A 105 -2.44 -4.90 -20.36
N VAL A 106 -1.99 -4.70 -21.60
CA VAL A 106 -2.74 -5.06 -22.81
C VAL A 106 -2.08 -6.29 -23.42
N ARG A 107 -2.75 -7.44 -23.38
CA ARG A 107 -2.28 -8.68 -24.01
C ARG A 107 -2.79 -8.72 -25.45
N THR A 108 -1.88 -8.76 -26.42
CA THR A 108 -2.21 -8.97 -27.83
C THR A 108 -2.14 -10.46 -28.18
N LEU A 109 -3.21 -11.01 -28.74
CA LEU A 109 -3.33 -12.39 -29.21
C LEU A 109 -3.87 -12.37 -30.65
N ASP A 110 -2.95 -12.33 -31.61
CA ASP A 110 -3.29 -12.44 -33.03
C ASP A 110 -3.50 -13.91 -33.41
N VAL A 111 -4.58 -14.20 -34.14
CA VAL A 111 -5.01 -15.57 -34.45
C VAL A 111 -5.29 -15.70 -35.92
N ARG A 112 -4.60 -16.62 -36.58
CA ARG A 112 -4.90 -17.03 -37.96
C ARG A 112 -5.76 -18.30 -37.91
N LEU A 113 -6.95 -18.27 -38.49
CA LEU A 113 -7.83 -19.44 -38.56
C LEU A 113 -7.66 -20.15 -39.90
N ASP A 114 -7.49 -21.47 -39.85
CA ASP A 114 -7.46 -22.30 -41.04
C ASP A 114 -8.87 -22.73 -41.48
N ILE A 115 -9.07 -22.93 -42.77
CA ILE A 115 -10.34 -23.42 -43.33
C ILE A 115 -10.60 -24.85 -42.82
N ALA A 116 -11.82 -25.11 -42.36
CA ALA A 116 -12.16 -26.42 -41.83
C ALA A 116 -12.32 -27.45 -42.97
N SER A 117 -11.42 -28.44 -43.04
CA SER A 117 -11.62 -29.66 -43.84
C SER A 117 -12.34 -30.76 -43.06
N ASP A 118 -12.28 -30.73 -41.71
CA ASP A 118 -12.95 -31.60 -40.73
C ASP A 118 -13.05 -30.87 -39.36
N VAL A 119 -14.03 -31.22 -38.52
CA VAL A 119 -14.29 -30.61 -37.20
C VAL A 119 -13.30 -31.15 -36.16
N VAL A 120 -12.10 -30.58 -36.10
CA VAL A 120 -11.11 -30.87 -35.05
C VAL A 120 -10.66 -29.53 -34.45
N GLU A 121 -10.80 -29.36 -33.14
CA GLU A 121 -10.28 -28.20 -32.42
C GLU A 121 -8.75 -28.30 -32.30
N VAL A 122 -8.02 -27.23 -32.59
CA VAL A 122 -6.56 -27.18 -32.44
C VAL A 122 -6.21 -26.53 -31.12
N GLU A 123 -5.57 -27.29 -30.24
CA GLU A 123 -4.99 -26.79 -28.98
C GLU A 123 -3.59 -26.23 -29.24
N VAL A 124 -3.38 -24.94 -28.95
CA VAL A 124 -2.08 -24.28 -29.09
C VAL A 124 -1.38 -24.28 -27.72
N ARG A 125 -0.33 -25.11 -27.57
CA ARG A 125 0.48 -25.25 -26.34
C ARG A 125 1.85 -24.54 -26.39
N GLY A 126 1.95 -23.43 -27.13
CA GLY A 126 3.20 -22.65 -27.22
C GLY A 126 3.22 -21.44 -26.30
N GLU A 127 4.34 -21.21 -25.60
CA GLU A 127 4.62 -19.93 -24.93
C GLU A 127 4.77 -18.83 -25.99
N ILE A 128 3.71 -18.05 -26.22
CA ILE A 128 3.78 -16.87 -27.07
C ILE A 128 4.46 -15.77 -26.25
N GLU A 129 5.71 -15.43 -26.60
CA GLU A 129 6.48 -14.34 -25.98
C GLU A 129 5.61 -13.10 -25.75
N GLN A 130 5.65 -12.57 -24.53
CA GLN A 130 4.88 -11.40 -24.12
C GLN A 130 5.56 -10.11 -24.58
N LEU A 131 5.43 -9.78 -25.87
CA LEU A 131 5.91 -8.50 -26.37
C LEU A 131 4.83 -7.41 -26.23
N GLN A 132 5.05 -6.47 -25.31
CA GLN A 132 4.23 -5.26 -25.16
C GLN A 132 4.50 -4.30 -26.33
N ARG A 133 3.67 -4.36 -27.38
CA ARG A 133 3.79 -3.50 -28.57
C ARG A 133 3.02 -2.19 -28.47
N THR A 134 2.23 -2.02 -27.43
CA THR A 134 1.16 -1.01 -27.35
C THR A 134 1.45 0.13 -26.36
N SER A 135 2.55 0.06 -25.61
CA SER A 135 2.92 1.05 -24.59
C SER A 135 4.40 1.42 -24.64
N ALA A 136 4.70 2.70 -24.38
CA ALA A 136 6.05 3.21 -24.17
C ALA A 136 6.41 3.32 -22.67
N GLU A 137 5.52 2.85 -21.80
CA GLU A 137 5.67 2.87 -20.35
C GLU A 137 6.92 2.12 -19.91
N ILE A 138 7.66 2.71 -18.98
CA ILE A 138 8.75 2.05 -18.28
C ILE A 138 8.23 1.65 -16.91
N GLY A 139 8.18 0.35 -16.67
CA GLY A 139 7.66 -0.22 -15.44
C GLY A 139 7.92 -1.72 -15.36
N ASN A 140 7.45 -2.33 -14.30
CA ASN A 140 7.53 -3.76 -14.09
C ASN A 140 6.27 -4.29 -13.40
N VAL A 141 5.87 -5.51 -13.73
CA VAL A 141 4.84 -6.25 -12.99
C VAL A 141 5.55 -7.30 -12.15
N ILE A 142 5.34 -7.23 -10.84
CA ILE A 142 5.88 -8.19 -9.89
C ILE A 142 4.76 -9.18 -9.59
N GLN A 143 4.97 -10.41 -10.04
CA GLN A 143 3.98 -11.49 -10.01
C GLN A 143 3.94 -12.22 -8.66
N ASP A 144 2.85 -12.95 -8.39
CA ASP A 144 2.66 -13.75 -7.17
C ASP A 144 3.87 -14.62 -6.81
N ASN A 145 4.38 -15.37 -7.79
CA ASN A 145 5.53 -16.26 -7.59
C ASN A 145 6.78 -15.48 -7.17
N GLN A 146 7.02 -14.28 -7.69
CA GLN A 146 8.15 -13.43 -7.31
C GLN A 146 7.94 -12.86 -5.92
N ILE A 147 6.70 -12.47 -5.57
CA ILE A 147 6.35 -12.03 -4.22
C ILE A 147 6.65 -13.14 -3.22
N GLU A 148 6.28 -14.39 -3.51
CA GLU A 148 6.46 -15.51 -2.59
C GLU A 148 7.90 -16.04 -2.53
N SER A 149 8.62 -16.07 -3.65
CA SER A 149 9.92 -16.76 -3.77
C SER A 149 11.14 -15.86 -3.60
N LEU A 150 11.02 -14.55 -3.80
CA LEU A 150 12.16 -13.66 -3.64
C LEU A 150 12.44 -13.39 -2.16
N PRO A 151 13.71 -13.44 -1.74
CA PRO A 151 14.06 -13.18 -0.34
C PRO A 151 13.84 -11.70 -0.01
N VAL A 152 12.83 -11.43 0.82
CA VAL A 152 12.52 -10.09 1.32
C VAL A 152 12.67 -10.06 2.83
N ASN A 153 13.62 -9.27 3.32
CA ASN A 153 13.82 -9.11 4.76
C ASN A 153 12.56 -8.50 5.40
N GLY A 154 12.04 -9.15 6.44
CA GLY A 154 10.86 -8.70 7.17
C GLY A 154 9.54 -8.79 6.38
N ARG A 155 9.52 -9.50 5.23
CA ARG A 155 8.36 -9.68 4.35
C ARG A 155 7.63 -8.38 4.03
N HIS A 156 8.42 -7.34 3.77
CA HIS A 156 7.89 -6.04 3.39
C HIS A 156 7.84 -5.92 1.86
N TRP A 157 6.66 -6.14 1.27
CA TRP A 157 6.48 -6.21 -0.19
C TRP A 157 7.08 -5.02 -0.97
N ALA A 158 7.11 -3.83 -0.37
CA ALA A 158 7.68 -2.61 -0.95
C ALA A 158 9.14 -2.76 -1.41
N GLY A 159 9.94 -3.61 -0.74
CA GLY A 159 11.32 -3.86 -1.15
C GLY A 159 11.44 -4.47 -2.55
N LEU A 160 10.38 -5.16 -3.03
CA LEU A 160 10.33 -5.76 -4.36
C LEU A 160 10.15 -4.71 -5.47
N MET A 161 9.74 -3.49 -5.15
CA MET A 161 9.67 -2.43 -6.16
C MET A 161 11.04 -2.02 -6.71
N LEU A 162 12.13 -2.33 -5.99
CA LEU A 162 13.50 -2.10 -6.45
C LEU A 162 13.87 -2.92 -7.69
N LEU A 163 13.04 -3.91 -8.05
CA LEU A 163 13.15 -4.66 -9.30
C LEU A 163 12.69 -3.83 -10.51
N THR A 164 12.07 -2.68 -10.31
CA THR A 164 11.59 -1.81 -11.37
C THR A 164 12.70 -0.86 -11.83
N PRO A 165 12.91 -0.68 -13.15
CA PRO A 165 13.88 0.28 -13.66
C PRO A 165 13.67 1.69 -13.10
N GLY A 166 14.77 2.36 -12.75
CA GLY A 166 14.73 3.72 -12.19
C GLY A 166 14.33 3.81 -10.71
N ALA A 167 14.08 2.68 -10.04
CA ALA A 167 13.88 2.63 -8.59
C ALA A 167 15.22 2.85 -7.86
N VAL A 168 15.20 3.70 -6.83
CA VAL A 168 16.34 3.97 -5.94
C VAL A 168 15.86 3.94 -4.50
N ASN A 169 16.52 3.14 -3.67
CA ASN A 169 16.30 3.17 -2.23
C ASN A 169 17.14 4.28 -1.61
N THR A 170 16.50 5.25 -0.95
CA THR A 170 17.15 6.35 -0.22
C THR A 170 17.12 6.16 1.30
N GLY A 171 16.76 4.98 1.79
CA GLY A 171 16.62 4.70 3.22
C GLY A 171 16.48 3.20 3.53
N SER A 172 15.47 2.87 4.34
CA SER A 172 15.25 1.53 4.92
C SER A 172 14.76 0.45 3.94
N GLY A 173 14.40 0.80 2.70
CA GLY A 173 13.80 -0.14 1.75
C GLY A 173 12.30 -0.41 1.97
N SER A 174 11.64 0.45 2.73
CA SER A 174 10.19 0.52 2.96
C SER A 174 9.48 1.46 1.95
N GLN A 175 8.15 1.51 2.01
CA GLN A 175 7.29 2.32 1.10
C GLN A 175 7.70 3.80 1.05
N ASP A 176 8.15 4.36 2.17
CA ASP A 176 8.55 5.75 2.35
C ASP A 176 9.96 6.09 1.85
N SER A 177 10.70 5.09 1.36
CA SER A 177 12.14 5.24 1.03
C SER A 177 12.51 4.92 -0.43
N THR A 178 11.52 4.52 -1.25
CA THR A 178 11.77 4.17 -2.66
C THR A 178 11.38 5.30 -3.59
N ARG A 179 12.35 5.86 -4.32
CA ARG A 179 12.16 6.89 -5.35
C ARG A 179 12.18 6.27 -6.73
N PHE A 180 11.43 6.86 -7.66
CA PHE A 180 11.46 6.46 -9.07
C PHE A 180 11.93 7.62 -9.94
N ALA A 181 12.85 7.34 -10.85
CA ALA A 181 13.33 8.29 -11.87
C ALA A 181 13.78 9.66 -11.30
N GLY A 182 14.36 9.66 -10.10
CA GLY A 182 14.87 10.87 -9.43
C GLY A 182 13.81 11.79 -8.80
N ARG A 183 12.55 11.36 -8.72
CA ARG A 183 11.46 12.10 -8.07
C ARG A 183 11.45 11.91 -6.56
N ALA A 184 10.77 12.80 -5.83
CA ALA A 184 10.62 12.68 -4.37
C ALA A 184 9.76 11.45 -4.02
N ASN A 185 9.94 10.88 -2.83
CA ASN A 185 9.10 9.75 -2.35
C ASN A 185 7.61 10.14 -2.32
N ASP A 186 7.38 11.39 -1.98
CA ASP A 186 6.09 12.08 -1.85
C ASP A 186 5.35 12.22 -3.19
N ASP A 187 6.06 12.14 -4.31
CA ASP A 187 5.48 12.19 -5.65
C ASP A 187 4.90 10.84 -6.09
N ASN A 188 5.20 9.76 -5.35
CA ASN A 188 4.68 8.43 -5.66
C ASN A 188 3.18 8.34 -5.35
N ASN A 189 2.44 7.61 -6.17
CA ASN A 189 1.01 7.37 -5.98
C ASN A 189 0.75 5.87 -5.83
N TRP A 190 -0.11 5.51 -4.88
CA TRP A 190 -0.35 4.11 -4.51
C TRP A 190 -1.84 3.82 -4.51
N THR A 191 -2.19 2.69 -5.10
CA THR A 191 -3.58 2.24 -5.14
C THR A 191 -3.66 0.75 -4.86
N LEU A 192 -4.71 0.34 -4.14
CA LEU A 192 -5.03 -1.05 -3.86
C LEU A 192 -6.39 -1.39 -4.46
N ASP A 193 -6.40 -2.26 -5.48
CA ASP A 193 -7.53 -2.52 -6.37
C ASP A 193 -8.13 -1.25 -6.98
N GLY A 194 -7.25 -0.29 -7.28
CA GLY A 194 -7.69 1.01 -7.77
C GLY A 194 -8.42 1.87 -6.73
N VAL A 195 -8.27 1.65 -5.43
CA VAL A 195 -8.64 2.69 -4.45
C VAL A 195 -7.37 3.31 -3.93
N ASP A 196 -7.39 4.62 -3.70
CA ASP A 196 -6.30 5.32 -3.03
C ASP A 196 -5.81 4.53 -1.81
N ASN A 197 -4.52 4.29 -1.73
CA ASN A 197 -3.89 3.64 -0.59
C ASN A 197 -2.74 4.52 -0.06
N THR A 198 -2.86 5.84 -0.26
CA THR A 198 -1.84 6.82 0.13
C THR A 198 -2.11 7.43 1.49
N ALA A 199 -1.06 7.76 2.25
CA ALA A 199 -1.23 8.45 3.52
C ALA A 199 -1.29 9.96 3.27
N ILE A 200 -2.29 10.64 3.85
CA ILE A 200 -2.38 12.10 3.85
C ILE A 200 -1.62 12.61 5.06
N LYS A 201 -0.31 12.82 4.92
CA LYS A 201 0.54 13.49 5.92
C LYS A 201 1.57 14.35 5.18
N ASP A 202 1.89 15.55 5.66
CA ASP A 202 2.87 16.53 5.13
C ASP A 202 3.74 16.01 3.98
N PRO A 203 3.27 16.14 2.72
CA PRO A 203 3.50 15.25 1.55
C PRO A 203 4.16 13.86 1.69
N THR A 204 4.51 13.37 2.88
CA THR A 204 5.29 12.17 3.14
C THR A 204 4.39 11.03 3.59
N TYR A 205 4.72 9.84 3.13
CA TYR A 205 4.11 8.61 3.63
C TYR A 205 4.57 8.36 5.07
N GLY A 206 3.79 8.81 6.05
CA GLY A 206 4.09 8.72 7.48
C GLY A 206 3.89 7.33 8.12
N SER A 207 4.17 6.24 7.41
CA SER A 207 3.95 4.88 7.93
C SER A 207 5.11 3.95 7.59
N ASN A 208 5.93 3.66 8.60
CA ASN A 208 6.87 2.54 8.62
C ASN A 208 6.18 1.20 9.00
N ILE A 209 4.86 1.11 8.86
CA ILE A 209 4.09 -0.12 9.13
C ILE A 209 4.47 -1.17 8.09
N ARG A 210 4.82 -2.36 8.56
CA ARG A 210 5.30 -3.42 7.68
C ARG A 210 4.17 -4.11 6.91
N LEU A 211 3.00 -4.23 7.54
CA LEU A 211 1.89 -5.05 7.07
C LEU A 211 0.65 -4.29 6.60
N VAL A 212 0.80 -3.05 6.10
CA VAL A 212 -0.34 -2.27 5.53
C VAL A 212 -1.11 -3.11 4.48
N VAL A 213 -0.36 -3.87 3.69
CA VAL A 213 -0.88 -4.93 2.83
C VAL A 213 0.06 -6.12 2.99
N SER A 214 -0.44 -7.24 3.47
CA SER A 214 0.32 -8.49 3.60
C SER A 214 0.78 -8.99 2.22
N MET A 215 1.98 -9.56 2.14
CA MET A 215 2.45 -10.20 0.90
C MET A 215 1.51 -11.30 0.43
N ASP A 216 0.93 -12.06 1.38
CA ASP A 216 0.01 -13.16 1.09
C ASP A 216 -1.37 -12.70 0.60
N SER A 217 -1.72 -11.42 0.77
CA SER A 217 -2.96 -10.85 0.24
C SER A 217 -2.80 -10.13 -1.10
N ILE A 218 -1.58 -10.02 -1.63
CA ILE A 218 -1.29 -9.40 -2.94
C ILE A 218 -1.25 -10.50 -4.00
N ALA A 219 -2.04 -10.35 -5.06
CA ALA A 219 -1.97 -11.24 -6.23
C ALA A 219 -0.78 -10.88 -7.12
N GLU A 220 -0.62 -9.58 -7.38
CA GLU A 220 0.50 -8.99 -8.09
C GLU A 220 0.46 -7.49 -7.87
N PHE A 221 1.55 -6.80 -8.18
CA PHE A 221 1.55 -5.34 -8.25
C PHE A 221 2.36 -4.85 -9.43
N LYS A 222 1.94 -3.73 -10.00
CA LYS A 222 2.64 -3.05 -11.08
C LYS A 222 3.21 -1.74 -10.59
N VAL A 223 4.45 -1.48 -10.99
CA VAL A 223 5.13 -0.22 -10.74
C VAL A 223 5.46 0.41 -12.07
N SER A 224 4.90 1.59 -12.34
CA SER A 224 5.21 2.41 -13.50
C SER A 224 6.11 3.55 -13.06
N SER A 225 7.39 3.50 -13.46
CA SER A 225 8.38 4.50 -13.05
C SER A 225 8.36 5.77 -13.90
N SER A 226 8.00 5.66 -15.18
CA SER A 226 7.93 6.80 -16.11
C SER A 226 7.16 6.43 -17.39
N LEU A 227 6.83 7.45 -18.19
CA LEU A 227 6.12 7.30 -19.48
C LEU A 227 4.78 6.56 -19.38
N TYR A 228 4.18 6.50 -18.19
CA TYR A 228 2.82 6.03 -17.99
C TYR A 228 1.82 7.00 -18.63
N SER A 229 0.67 6.47 -19.06
CA SER A 229 -0.36 7.27 -19.69
C SER A 229 -1.09 8.15 -18.66
N ALA A 230 -1.87 9.12 -19.14
CA ALA A 230 -2.71 9.97 -18.29
C ALA A 230 -3.82 9.22 -17.52
N GLU A 231 -3.96 7.91 -17.74
CA GLU A 231 -4.80 7.02 -16.93
C GLU A 231 -4.26 6.90 -15.49
N SER A 232 -2.94 6.97 -15.33
CA SER A 232 -2.29 7.06 -14.03
C SER A 232 -2.00 8.53 -13.69
N GLY A 233 -2.32 8.93 -12.46
CA GLY A 233 -2.14 10.30 -11.99
C GLY A 233 -2.32 10.37 -10.48
N GLY A 234 -2.32 11.58 -9.91
CA GLY A 234 -2.29 11.79 -8.46
C GLY A 234 -0.88 12.02 -7.89
N GLY A 235 0.16 11.83 -8.71
CA GLY A 235 1.56 12.13 -8.36
C GLY A 235 2.46 12.16 -9.60
N MET A 236 3.60 12.86 -9.52
CA MET A 236 4.58 12.96 -10.62
C MET A 236 5.68 11.88 -10.59
N GLY A 237 5.66 11.02 -9.57
CA GLY A 237 6.61 9.95 -9.31
C GLY A 237 6.09 8.59 -9.78
N GLY A 238 6.53 7.53 -9.10
CA GLY A 238 6.12 6.17 -9.43
C GLY A 238 4.63 5.94 -9.20
N GLN A 239 3.98 5.26 -10.14
CA GLN A 239 2.60 4.81 -9.99
C GLN A 239 2.62 3.35 -9.56
N VAL A 240 2.14 3.06 -8.35
CA VAL A 240 2.12 1.72 -7.77
C VAL A 240 0.68 1.23 -7.67
N HIS A 241 0.39 0.16 -8.41
CA HIS A 241 -0.93 -0.45 -8.48
C HIS A 241 -0.87 -1.87 -7.89
N LEU A 242 -1.40 -2.04 -6.68
CA LEU A 242 -1.55 -3.35 -6.06
C LEU A 242 -2.90 -3.96 -6.42
N VAL A 243 -2.91 -5.27 -6.64
CA VAL A 243 -4.14 -6.05 -6.78
C VAL A 243 -4.19 -7.09 -5.68
N SER A 244 -5.33 -7.18 -4.99
CA SER A 244 -5.52 -8.17 -3.93
C SER A 244 -5.89 -9.55 -4.49
N LYS A 245 -5.47 -10.61 -3.80
CA LYS A 245 -5.91 -11.98 -4.09
C LYS A 245 -7.44 -12.10 -3.97
N SER A 246 -8.03 -12.92 -4.83
CA SER A 246 -9.46 -13.20 -4.88
C SER A 246 -9.72 -14.70 -4.72
N GLY A 247 -10.95 -15.07 -4.34
CA GLY A 247 -11.33 -16.48 -4.23
C GLY A 247 -11.51 -17.15 -5.59
N SER A 248 -11.50 -18.48 -5.60
CA SER A 248 -11.64 -19.30 -6.81
C SER A 248 -12.68 -20.41 -6.62
N ASN A 249 -12.97 -21.18 -7.67
CA ASN A 249 -13.81 -22.37 -7.60
C ASN A 249 -13.20 -23.51 -6.77
N ASP A 250 -11.88 -23.46 -6.57
CA ASP A 250 -11.13 -24.40 -5.79
C ASP A 250 -10.71 -23.76 -4.46
N TRP A 251 -10.75 -24.59 -3.42
CA TRP A 251 -10.27 -24.23 -2.10
C TRP A 251 -8.75 -24.20 -2.12
N HIS A 252 -8.18 -23.09 -1.66
CA HIS A 252 -6.75 -22.90 -1.51
C HIS A 252 -6.48 -22.09 -0.25
N GLY A 253 -5.33 -22.30 0.36
CA GLY A 253 -4.94 -21.61 1.57
C GLY A 253 -3.57 -22.07 2.03
N GLY A 254 -2.96 -21.27 2.89
CA GLY A 254 -1.65 -21.52 3.45
C GLY A 254 -1.57 -21.07 4.90
N LEU A 255 -0.66 -21.68 5.65
CA LEU A 255 -0.21 -21.21 6.94
C LEU A 255 1.30 -20.98 6.85
N PHE A 256 1.79 -19.97 7.55
CA PHE A 256 3.22 -19.66 7.57
C PHE A 256 3.66 -19.14 8.93
N GLU A 257 4.96 -19.28 9.19
CA GLU A 257 5.68 -18.73 10.33
C GLU A 257 7.10 -18.39 9.88
N TYR A 258 7.55 -17.17 10.19
CA TYR A 258 8.90 -16.68 9.93
C TYR A 258 9.48 -16.18 11.24
N VAL A 259 10.61 -16.77 11.62
CA VAL A 259 11.33 -16.41 12.85
C VAL A 259 12.64 -15.75 12.48
N ARG A 260 12.92 -14.59 13.07
CA ARG A 260 14.28 -14.06 13.20
C ARG A 260 14.65 -13.92 14.67
N ASN A 261 15.89 -14.27 14.97
CA ASN A 261 16.40 -14.28 16.33
C ASN A 261 17.87 -13.90 16.32
N ASP A 262 18.32 -13.18 17.35
CA ASP A 262 19.72 -12.79 17.53
C ASP A 262 20.70 -13.97 17.48
N ILE A 263 20.27 -15.19 17.85
CA ILE A 263 21.10 -16.40 17.73
C ILE A 263 21.52 -16.74 16.29
N PHE A 264 20.83 -16.20 15.28
CA PHE A 264 21.13 -16.39 13.86
C PHE A 264 21.84 -15.19 13.24
N ASP A 265 21.89 -14.06 13.94
CA ASP A 265 22.41 -12.80 13.41
C ASP A 265 23.92 -12.68 13.67
N ALA A 266 24.63 -12.06 12.72
CA ALA A 266 26.02 -11.67 12.90
C ALA A 266 26.10 -10.31 13.60
N ARG A 267 27.17 -10.10 14.37
CA ARG A 267 27.42 -8.86 15.07
C ARG A 267 27.89 -7.75 14.13
N THR A 268 27.41 -6.53 14.33
CA THR A 268 27.91 -5.34 13.63
C THR A 268 29.19 -4.80 14.28
N VAL A 269 29.86 -3.86 13.61
CA VAL A 269 31.08 -3.23 14.14
C VAL A 269 30.84 -2.30 15.33
N PHE A 270 29.58 -1.93 15.58
CA PHE A 270 29.17 -1.00 16.63
C PHE A 270 28.61 -1.69 17.87
N ASP A 271 28.28 -2.97 17.77
CA ASP A 271 27.77 -3.74 18.90
C ASP A 271 28.90 -4.04 19.90
N GLY A 272 28.53 -4.12 21.18
CA GLY A 272 29.42 -4.49 22.26
C GLY A 272 29.91 -5.96 22.18
N PRO A 273 30.49 -6.49 23.27
CA PRO A 273 30.84 -7.91 23.33
C PRO A 273 29.60 -8.83 23.24
N GLU A 274 28.43 -8.33 23.63
CA GLU A 274 27.15 -9.05 23.58
C GLU A 274 26.24 -8.46 22.51
N LEU A 275 25.55 -9.34 21.77
CA LEU A 275 24.55 -8.95 20.78
C LEU A 275 23.29 -8.44 21.48
N PRO A 276 22.73 -7.29 21.09
CA PRO A 276 21.44 -6.87 21.58
C PRO A 276 20.37 -7.92 21.23
N PRO A 277 19.50 -8.32 22.18
CA PRO A 277 18.53 -9.37 21.94
C PRO A 277 17.54 -8.94 20.84
N PHE A 278 17.29 -9.79 19.87
CA PHE A 278 16.37 -9.53 18.77
C PHE A 278 15.47 -10.73 18.56
N ARG A 279 14.16 -10.51 18.58
CA ARG A 279 13.17 -11.55 18.35
C ARG A 279 12.08 -11.00 17.46
N LEU A 280 11.84 -11.65 16.34
CA LEU A 280 10.75 -11.35 15.42
C LEU A 280 10.05 -12.65 15.07
N ASN A 281 8.75 -12.70 15.31
CA ASN A 281 7.87 -13.77 14.85
C ASN A 281 6.85 -13.14 13.91
N GLN A 282 6.68 -13.73 12.73
CA GLN A 282 5.78 -13.26 11.71
C GLN A 282 5.01 -14.45 11.16
N PHE A 283 3.74 -14.52 11.52
CA PHE A 283 2.92 -15.71 11.33
C PHE A 283 1.58 -15.32 10.73
N GLY A 284 0.95 -16.28 10.08
CA GLY A 284 -0.32 -15.98 9.46
C GLY A 284 -0.85 -17.12 8.63
N GLY A 285 -1.91 -16.78 7.91
CA GLY A 285 -2.52 -17.69 6.99
C GLY A 285 -3.59 -17.04 6.15
N ASN A 286 -3.87 -17.69 5.03
CA ASN A 286 -4.89 -17.29 4.10
C ASN A 286 -5.78 -18.47 3.73
N ILE A 287 -6.99 -18.16 3.29
CA ILE A 287 -7.93 -19.11 2.72
C ILE A 287 -8.80 -18.41 1.69
N GLY A 288 -8.98 -19.06 0.55
CA GLY A 288 -9.83 -18.61 -0.54
C GLY A 288 -10.60 -19.77 -1.15
N GLY A 289 -11.78 -19.49 -1.68
CA GLY A 289 -12.63 -20.51 -2.28
C GLY A 289 -14.02 -20.01 -2.66
N PRO A 290 -14.90 -20.92 -3.12
CA PRO A 290 -16.23 -20.57 -3.56
C PRO A 290 -17.20 -20.50 -2.37
N ILE A 291 -17.97 -19.42 -2.28
CA ILE A 291 -19.23 -19.41 -1.54
C ILE A 291 -20.30 -20.14 -2.36
N VAL A 292 -20.36 -19.82 -3.67
CA VAL A 292 -21.18 -20.48 -4.67
C VAL A 292 -20.33 -20.64 -5.93
N LYS A 293 -20.07 -21.87 -6.37
CA LYS A 293 -19.24 -22.14 -7.55
C LYS A 293 -19.70 -21.33 -8.77
N ASN A 294 -18.74 -20.79 -9.52
CA ASN A 294 -18.90 -19.91 -10.68
C ASN A 294 -19.61 -18.58 -10.43
N LYS A 295 -20.02 -18.29 -9.18
CA LYS A 295 -20.90 -17.17 -8.88
C LYS A 295 -20.44 -16.26 -7.75
N ALA A 296 -19.99 -16.82 -6.64
CA ALA A 296 -19.59 -16.06 -5.46
C ALA A 296 -18.34 -16.69 -4.83
N PHE A 297 -17.35 -15.86 -4.54
CA PHE A 297 -16.04 -16.28 -4.05
C PHE A 297 -15.63 -15.41 -2.88
N PHE A 298 -14.81 -15.96 -1.98
CA PHE A 298 -14.23 -15.20 -0.89
C PHE A 298 -12.74 -15.47 -0.77
N PHE A 299 -12.05 -14.51 -0.18
CA PHE A 299 -10.66 -14.60 0.23
C PHE A 299 -10.50 -13.93 1.59
N PHE A 300 -9.74 -14.57 2.48
CA PHE A 300 -9.37 -14.06 3.78
C PHE A 300 -7.87 -14.26 4.00
N ASN A 301 -7.21 -13.25 4.56
CA ASN A 301 -5.83 -13.32 5.00
C ASN A 301 -5.69 -12.66 6.37
N TYR A 302 -4.88 -13.28 7.24
CA TYR A 302 -4.42 -12.69 8.50
C TYR A 302 -2.91 -12.86 8.62
N GLU A 303 -2.24 -11.80 9.07
CA GLU A 303 -0.82 -11.82 9.36
C GLU A 303 -0.53 -11.05 10.65
N GLY A 304 0.18 -11.68 11.57
CA GLY A 304 0.65 -11.09 12.82
C GLY A 304 2.17 -10.97 12.81
N LEU A 305 2.69 -9.81 13.23
CA LEU A 305 4.10 -9.57 13.49
C LEU A 305 4.30 -9.20 14.95
N ARG A 306 5.27 -9.82 15.60
CA ARG A 306 5.67 -9.55 16.99
C ARG A 306 7.17 -9.37 17.03
N GLN A 307 7.61 -8.14 17.24
CA GLN A 307 9.02 -7.77 17.27
C GLN A 307 9.41 -7.22 18.64
N ARG A 308 10.51 -7.74 19.20
CA ARG A 308 11.20 -7.22 20.37
C ARG A 308 12.66 -7.01 20.00
N LYS A 309 13.15 -5.79 20.15
CA LYS A 309 14.51 -5.41 19.78
C LYS A 309 15.15 -4.68 20.94
N GLY A 310 16.11 -5.33 21.59
CA GLY A 310 17.03 -4.69 22.49
C GLY A 310 17.88 -3.68 21.72
N SER A 311 18.00 -2.49 22.29
CA SER A 311 18.90 -1.44 21.82
C SER A 311 19.65 -0.89 23.02
N THR A 312 20.94 -0.67 22.86
CA THR A 312 21.74 0.05 23.85
C THR A 312 21.49 1.54 23.69
N TYR A 313 21.10 2.18 24.78
CA TYR A 313 20.90 3.62 24.87
C TYR A 313 22.06 4.23 25.64
N ILE A 314 22.62 5.31 25.09
CA ILE A 314 23.61 6.14 25.75
C ILE A 314 22.95 7.51 25.90
N SER A 315 22.63 7.88 27.13
CA SER A 315 22.03 9.17 27.47
C SER A 315 23.01 10.00 28.29
N GLN A 316 23.01 11.30 28.05
CA GLN A 316 23.83 12.26 28.79
C GLN A 316 23.04 12.74 30.02
N VAL A 317 23.61 12.60 31.21
CA VAL A 317 22.94 12.86 32.48
C VAL A 317 23.82 13.73 33.40
N PRO A 318 23.23 14.47 34.37
CA PRO A 318 23.98 15.28 35.32
C PRO A 318 25.02 14.47 36.09
N SER A 319 26.28 14.92 36.05
CA SER A 319 27.33 14.36 36.88
C SER A 319 27.06 14.61 38.38
N SER A 320 27.77 13.91 39.25
CA SER A 320 27.66 14.15 40.70
C SER A 320 27.97 15.61 41.07
N LEU A 321 28.89 16.25 40.33
CA LEU A 321 29.23 17.66 40.54
C LEU A 321 28.05 18.56 40.18
N LEU A 322 27.50 18.43 38.97
CA LEU A 322 26.36 19.24 38.52
C LEU A 322 25.18 19.11 39.48
N ARG A 323 24.86 17.89 39.92
CA ARG A 323 23.79 17.63 40.89
C ARG A 323 24.01 18.39 42.21
N SER A 324 25.24 18.39 42.71
CA SER A 324 25.55 19.06 43.98
C SER A 324 25.48 20.59 43.88
N GLU A 325 25.93 21.17 42.77
CA GLU A 325 25.94 22.62 42.55
C GLU A 325 24.51 23.14 42.31
N VAL A 326 23.74 22.49 41.43
CA VAL A 326 22.33 22.84 41.19
C VAL A 326 21.51 22.79 42.48
N LEU A 327 21.65 21.74 43.28
CA LEU A 327 20.88 21.60 44.52
C LEU A 327 21.31 22.56 45.63
N ALA A 328 22.51 23.14 45.53
CA ALA A 328 23.00 24.15 46.46
C ALA A 328 22.54 25.57 46.08
N VAL A 329 22.54 25.90 44.78
CA VAL A 329 22.18 27.22 44.26
C VAL A 329 20.66 27.34 44.05
N SER A 330 20.05 26.35 43.41
CA SER A 330 18.64 26.33 42.99
C SER A 330 17.94 25.03 43.43
N PRO A 331 17.67 24.86 44.75
CA PRO A 331 17.06 23.65 45.30
C PRO A 331 15.67 23.33 44.70
N GLU A 332 14.97 24.30 44.14
CA GLU A 332 13.71 24.15 43.43
C GLU A 332 13.81 23.30 42.16
N LEU A 333 15.00 23.13 41.56
CA LEU A 333 15.24 22.27 40.40
C LEU A 333 15.38 20.78 40.77
N ARG A 334 15.32 20.42 42.06
CA ARG A 334 15.38 19.04 42.52
C ARG A 334 14.40 18.09 41.79
N PRO A 335 13.11 18.44 41.61
CA PRO A 335 12.18 17.55 40.92
C PRO A 335 12.61 17.19 39.50
N LEU A 336 13.38 18.06 38.82
CA LEU A 336 13.93 17.84 37.49
C LEU A 336 15.24 17.04 37.56
N ILE A 337 16.17 17.38 38.47
CA ILE A 337 17.43 16.65 38.66
C ILE A 337 17.17 15.18 39.06
N ASP A 338 16.16 14.94 39.89
CA ASP A 338 15.78 13.60 40.34
C ASP A 338 15.17 12.74 39.21
N GLN A 339 14.79 13.35 38.08
CA GLN A 339 14.33 12.61 36.89
C GLN A 339 15.49 11.88 36.21
N TYR A 340 16.70 12.42 36.25
CA TYR A 340 17.85 11.79 35.63
C TYR A 340 18.37 10.60 36.46
N PRO A 341 18.68 9.44 35.83
CA PRO A 341 19.41 8.37 36.50
C PRO A 341 20.85 8.79 36.83
N THR A 342 21.50 8.05 37.72
CA THR A 342 22.92 8.28 38.04
C THR A 342 23.79 7.84 36.86
N GLY A 343 24.68 8.73 36.41
CA GLY A 343 25.67 8.41 35.38
C GLY A 343 26.65 7.35 35.83
N ILE A 344 27.17 6.57 34.88
CA ILE A 344 28.08 5.45 35.15
C ILE A 344 29.46 5.63 34.50
N ARG A 345 29.59 6.53 33.53
CA ARG A 345 30.85 6.83 32.85
C ARG A 345 31.01 8.34 32.68
N PRO A 346 32.08 8.98 33.21
CA PRO A 346 32.31 10.40 33.01
C PRO A 346 32.63 10.71 31.55
N THR A 347 32.21 11.89 31.10
CA THR A 347 32.55 12.41 29.77
C THR A 347 33.74 13.38 29.83
N ASN A 348 34.06 14.05 28.72
CA ASN A 348 35.04 15.13 28.71
C ASN A 348 34.51 16.41 29.36
N ASP A 349 33.19 16.52 29.53
CA ASP A 349 32.54 17.59 30.28
C ASP A 349 32.40 17.17 31.74
N LEU A 350 32.90 18.00 32.67
CA LEU A 350 32.87 17.73 34.12
C LEU A 350 31.45 17.69 34.70
N TYR A 351 30.49 18.29 34.01
CA TYR A 351 29.09 18.36 34.43
C TYR A 351 28.22 17.24 33.83
N VAL A 352 28.75 16.45 32.90
CA VAL A 352 27.99 15.44 32.15
C VAL A 352 28.62 14.06 32.30
N ASP A 353 27.81 13.10 32.72
CA ASP A 353 28.14 11.69 32.70
C ASP A 353 27.28 10.96 31.66
N ASP A 354 27.78 9.87 31.10
CA ASP A 354 26.99 8.92 30.33
C ASP A 354 26.25 7.96 31.26
N PHE A 355 24.95 7.81 31.01
CA PHE A 355 24.14 6.70 31.46
C PHE A 355 23.98 5.71 30.29
N VAL A 356 24.46 4.48 30.47
CA VAL A 356 24.33 3.42 29.45
C VAL A 356 23.41 2.34 29.99
N THR A 357 22.36 2.03 29.23
CA THR A 357 21.36 1.01 29.58
C THR A 357 20.84 0.33 28.33
N ASP A 358 20.34 -0.90 28.47
CA ASP A 358 19.64 -1.59 27.41
C ASP A 358 18.13 -1.49 27.64
N PHE A 359 17.41 -1.01 26.64
CA PHE A 359 15.95 -1.05 26.63
C PHE A 359 15.45 -1.79 25.40
N SER A 360 14.26 -2.39 25.53
CA SER A 360 13.63 -3.11 24.43
C SER A 360 12.61 -2.22 23.75
N ASN A 361 12.82 -1.99 22.46
CA ASN A 361 11.78 -1.53 21.56
C ASN A 361 10.79 -2.68 21.32
N SER A 362 9.52 -2.35 21.15
CA SER A 362 8.47 -3.32 20.82
C SER A 362 7.69 -2.84 19.60
N SER A 363 7.26 -3.77 18.77
CA SER A 363 6.36 -3.51 17.65
C SER A 363 5.50 -4.74 17.43
N ASP A 364 4.20 -4.57 17.59
CA ASP A 364 3.19 -5.60 17.36
C ASP A 364 2.26 -5.11 16.25
N GLU A 365 2.08 -5.92 15.22
CA GLU A 365 1.19 -5.63 14.10
C GLU A 365 0.25 -6.81 13.86
N ASP A 366 -1.03 -6.53 13.62
CA ASP A 366 -2.01 -7.49 13.15
C ASP A 366 -2.69 -6.95 11.91
N SER A 367 -2.55 -7.63 10.78
CA SER A 367 -3.11 -7.25 9.49
C SER A 367 -4.13 -8.27 9.02
N MET A 368 -5.23 -7.78 8.44
CA MET A 368 -6.33 -8.58 7.94
C MET A 368 -6.76 -8.06 6.56
N THR A 369 -7.08 -8.98 5.65
CA THR A 369 -7.75 -8.65 4.39
C THR A 369 -8.90 -9.60 4.17
N VAL A 370 -10.07 -9.05 3.85
CA VAL A 370 -11.27 -9.78 3.44
C VAL A 370 -11.68 -9.28 2.07
N ARG A 371 -11.93 -10.20 1.14
CA ARG A 371 -12.49 -9.88 -0.16
C ARG A 371 -13.61 -10.86 -0.51
N VAL A 372 -14.68 -10.33 -1.12
CA VAL A 372 -15.77 -11.13 -1.67
C VAL A 372 -16.04 -10.66 -3.09
N ASP A 373 -15.98 -11.60 -4.04
CA ASP A 373 -16.27 -11.37 -5.45
C ASP A 373 -17.59 -12.07 -5.82
N TYR A 374 -18.42 -11.38 -6.61
CA TYR A 374 -19.74 -11.86 -7.02
C TYR A 374 -20.00 -11.59 -8.51
N ASN A 375 -20.15 -12.67 -9.27
CA ASN A 375 -20.61 -12.65 -10.65
C ASN A 375 -22.14 -12.58 -10.66
N ILE A 376 -22.68 -11.36 -10.78
CA ILE A 376 -24.13 -11.15 -10.91
C ILE A 376 -24.63 -11.75 -12.23
N SER A 377 -23.86 -11.57 -13.31
CA SER A 377 -24.03 -12.24 -14.61
C SER A 377 -22.72 -12.20 -15.39
N GLU A 378 -22.65 -12.84 -16.56
CA GLU A 378 -21.51 -12.73 -17.51
C GLU A 378 -21.18 -11.28 -17.90
N LYS A 379 -22.14 -10.36 -17.73
CA LYS A 379 -22.00 -8.94 -18.04
C LYS A 379 -21.78 -8.05 -16.82
N THR A 380 -22.00 -8.56 -15.61
CA THR A 380 -21.93 -7.76 -14.38
C THR A 380 -21.21 -8.49 -13.27
N THR A 381 -20.17 -7.85 -12.76
CA THR A 381 -19.40 -8.32 -11.61
C THR A 381 -19.40 -7.26 -10.52
N LEU A 382 -19.40 -7.70 -9.27
CA LEU A 382 -19.33 -6.87 -8.07
C LEU A 382 -18.25 -7.47 -7.17
N TYR A 383 -17.43 -6.65 -6.53
CA TYR A 383 -16.64 -7.12 -5.39
C TYR A 383 -16.60 -6.07 -4.29
N GLY A 384 -16.39 -6.55 -3.07
CA GLY A 384 -16.04 -5.74 -1.91
C GLY A 384 -14.74 -6.24 -1.28
N ARG A 385 -13.85 -5.31 -0.91
CA ARG A 385 -12.64 -5.58 -0.14
C ARG A 385 -12.56 -4.67 1.08
N TRP A 386 -12.08 -5.23 2.17
CA TRP A 386 -11.60 -4.49 3.33
C TRP A 386 -10.23 -5.00 3.75
N THR A 387 -9.30 -4.06 3.93
CA THR A 387 -7.98 -4.32 4.56
C THR A 387 -7.88 -3.47 5.82
N TYR A 388 -7.31 -4.05 6.87
CA TYR A 388 -7.14 -3.44 8.18
C TYR A 388 -5.80 -3.85 8.76
N THR A 389 -5.11 -2.91 9.42
CA THR A 389 -3.96 -3.22 10.25
C THR A 389 -4.14 -2.55 11.61
N ASP A 390 -3.80 -3.24 12.69
CA ASP A 390 -3.60 -2.66 14.02
C ASP A 390 -2.10 -2.76 14.33
N HIS A 391 -1.43 -1.63 14.42
CA HIS A 391 -0.03 -1.52 14.79
C HIS A 391 0.07 -0.80 16.12
N TYR A 392 0.89 -1.33 17.02
CA TYR A 392 1.37 -0.63 18.19
C TYR A 392 2.87 -0.86 18.38
N SER A 393 3.62 0.23 18.52
CA SER A 393 5.04 0.17 18.85
C SER A 393 5.38 1.06 20.03
N THR A 394 6.48 0.71 20.70
CA THR A 394 7.05 1.49 21.79
C THR A 394 8.54 1.63 21.61
N SER A 395 9.02 2.86 21.75
CA SER A 395 10.43 3.22 21.67
C SER A 395 10.85 3.92 22.98
N PRO A 396 11.65 3.29 23.84
CA PRO A 396 12.14 3.89 25.09
C PRO A 396 12.90 5.20 24.83
N SER A 397 12.74 6.19 25.72
CA SER A 397 13.39 7.51 25.60
C SER A 397 14.86 7.53 26.02
N GLY A 398 15.37 6.44 26.61
CA GLY A 398 16.79 6.26 26.97
C GLY A 398 17.16 6.63 28.41
N LEU A 399 16.34 7.42 29.10
CA LEU A 399 16.60 7.81 30.49
C LEU A 399 15.98 6.85 31.53
N ARG A 400 14.77 6.36 31.27
CA ARG A 400 14.05 5.45 32.17
C ARG A 400 13.25 4.43 31.39
N LYS A 401 13.01 3.27 32.00
CA LYS A 401 12.23 2.19 31.38
C LYS A 401 10.76 2.57 31.22
N GLU A 402 10.23 3.35 32.16
CA GLU A 402 8.83 3.80 32.17
C GLU A 402 8.57 4.89 31.13
N TRP A 403 9.61 5.48 30.55
CA TRP A 403 9.48 6.56 29.58
C TRP A 403 9.73 6.05 28.17
N PHE A 404 8.75 6.26 27.32
CA PHE A 404 8.75 5.75 25.97
C PHE A 404 7.84 6.59 25.09
N ASP A 405 8.15 6.56 23.81
CA ASP A 405 7.24 6.99 22.75
C ASP A 405 6.43 5.79 22.32
N GLY A 406 5.11 5.89 22.39
CA GLY A 406 4.17 4.92 21.89
C GLY A 406 3.55 5.39 20.59
N GLU A 407 3.52 4.55 19.56
CA GLU A 407 2.85 4.85 18.30
C GLU A 407 1.78 3.79 18.02
N SER A 408 0.53 4.23 17.85
CA SER A 408 -0.58 3.39 17.41
C SER A 408 -1.04 3.82 16.02
N GLN A 409 -1.12 2.87 15.10
CA GLN A 409 -1.62 3.11 13.75
C GLN A 409 -2.67 2.07 13.38
N ARG A 410 -3.79 2.53 12.82
CA ARG A 410 -4.94 1.66 12.49
C ARG A 410 -5.43 1.82 11.05
N PRO A 411 -4.55 1.73 10.04
CA PRO A 411 -4.95 1.97 8.66
C PRO A 411 -6.04 1.00 8.23
N GLN A 412 -6.99 1.53 7.46
CA GLN A 412 -8.06 0.76 6.86
C GLN A 412 -8.26 1.20 5.43
N ASN A 413 -8.47 0.24 4.54
CA ASN A 413 -8.75 0.50 3.15
C ASN A 413 -9.95 -0.31 2.68
N TRP A 414 -10.97 0.37 2.18
CA TRP A 414 -12.23 -0.20 1.72
C TRP A 414 -12.39 0.04 0.24
N ALA A 415 -12.83 -0.98 -0.49
CA ALA A 415 -13.17 -0.88 -1.89
C ALA A 415 -14.48 -1.62 -2.18
N LEU A 416 -15.38 -0.99 -2.92
CA LEU A 416 -16.56 -1.62 -3.51
C LEU A 416 -16.58 -1.26 -5.00
N GLN A 417 -16.56 -2.26 -5.88
CA GLN A 417 -16.56 -2.05 -7.32
C GLN A 417 -17.72 -2.78 -7.97
N LEU A 418 -18.42 -2.09 -8.87
CA LEU A 418 -19.38 -2.66 -9.80
C LEU A 418 -18.88 -2.45 -11.23
N GLN A 419 -18.85 -3.51 -12.03
CA GLN A 419 -18.49 -3.43 -13.44
C GLN A 419 -19.63 -3.98 -14.28
N ARG A 420 -19.99 -3.25 -15.35
CA ARG A 420 -21.03 -3.65 -16.31
C ARG A 420 -20.53 -3.51 -17.74
N THR A 421 -20.69 -4.57 -18.51
CA THR A 421 -20.57 -4.53 -19.98
C THR A 421 -21.96 -4.34 -20.58
N PHE A 422 -22.21 -3.17 -21.17
CA PHE A 422 -23.50 -2.85 -21.79
C PHE A 422 -23.61 -3.44 -23.21
N SER A 423 -22.52 -3.39 -23.97
CA SER A 423 -22.35 -4.01 -25.28
C SER A 423 -20.91 -4.52 -25.42
N PRO A 424 -20.58 -5.32 -26.45
CA PRO A 424 -19.19 -5.71 -26.72
C PRO A 424 -18.23 -4.52 -26.89
N SER A 425 -18.77 -3.33 -27.20
CA SER A 425 -18.03 -2.09 -27.39
C SER A 425 -18.12 -1.11 -26.23
N LEU A 426 -18.95 -1.33 -25.20
CA LEU A 426 -19.19 -0.35 -24.13
C LEU A 426 -19.15 -1.01 -22.75
N LEU A 427 -18.19 -0.57 -21.94
CA LEU A 427 -17.96 -1.05 -20.58
C LEU A 427 -17.92 0.13 -19.60
N ASN A 428 -18.58 -0.02 -18.46
CA ASN A 428 -18.48 0.90 -17.34
C ASN A 428 -18.01 0.16 -16.09
N GLU A 429 -17.22 0.87 -15.29
CA GLU A 429 -16.78 0.45 -13.97
C GLU A 429 -16.98 1.61 -13.01
N ALA A 430 -17.68 1.36 -11.91
CA ALA A 430 -17.88 2.32 -10.82
C ALA A 430 -17.26 1.76 -9.54
N LYS A 431 -16.49 2.58 -8.82
CA LYS A 431 -15.89 2.23 -7.53
C LYS A 431 -16.22 3.25 -6.45
N LEU A 432 -16.41 2.73 -5.25
CA LEU A 432 -16.38 3.48 -4.00
C LEU A 432 -15.16 3.05 -3.21
N GLY A 433 -14.38 4.01 -2.77
CA GLY A 433 -13.15 3.80 -2.03
C GLY A 433 -13.08 4.63 -0.76
N VAL A 434 -12.59 4.05 0.33
CA VAL A 434 -12.23 4.80 1.53
C VAL A 434 -10.87 4.34 2.03
N ASN A 435 -9.91 5.25 2.09
CA ASN A 435 -8.66 5.04 2.81
C ASN A 435 -8.68 5.86 4.08
N ARG A 436 -8.41 5.24 5.22
CA ARG A 436 -8.37 5.91 6.52
C ARG A 436 -7.15 5.47 7.28
N VAL A 437 -6.29 6.41 7.66
CA VAL A 437 -5.01 6.13 8.33
C VAL A 437 -4.98 6.91 9.65
N PRO A 438 -5.63 6.41 10.72
CA PRO A 438 -5.50 6.97 12.06
C PRO A 438 -4.13 6.62 12.61
N ARG A 439 -3.45 7.64 13.11
CA ARG A 439 -2.16 7.57 13.77
C ARG A 439 -2.26 8.35 15.07
N VAL A 440 -1.79 7.76 16.16
CA VAL A 440 -1.71 8.40 17.47
C VAL A 440 -0.31 8.13 18.01
N GLU A 441 0.41 9.19 18.31
CA GLU A 441 1.69 9.16 19.00
C GLU A 441 1.50 9.68 20.42
N GLY A 442 2.01 8.95 21.39
CA GLY A 442 2.08 9.39 22.78
C GLY A 442 3.51 9.41 23.24
N ASN A 443 3.95 10.51 23.83
CA ASN A 443 5.17 10.56 24.62
C ASN A 443 4.78 10.33 26.08
N PHE A 444 5.45 9.40 26.74
CA PHE A 444 5.26 9.10 28.16
C PHE A 444 6.56 9.41 28.89
N GLY A 445 6.52 10.38 29.80
CA GLY A 445 7.67 10.97 30.45
C GLY A 445 7.40 11.38 31.90
N ALA A 446 8.12 12.39 32.36
CA ALA A 446 8.11 12.80 33.77
C ALA A 446 7.04 13.86 34.09
N PHE A 447 6.74 14.73 33.13
CA PHE A 447 5.95 15.94 33.37
C PHE A 447 4.81 16.08 32.36
N GLU A 448 3.62 16.43 32.84
CA GLU A 448 2.47 16.74 31.99
C GLU A 448 2.72 17.99 31.15
N ALA A 449 2.68 17.85 29.82
CA ALA A 449 2.79 18.93 28.85
C ALA A 449 4.05 19.81 28.96
N MET A 450 5.10 19.37 29.68
CA MET A 450 6.33 20.14 29.89
C MET A 450 7.58 19.32 29.59
N GLU A 451 8.45 19.86 28.76
CA GLU A 451 9.72 19.28 28.35
C GLU A 451 10.88 20.21 28.75
N PHE A 452 12.00 19.64 29.18
CA PHE A 452 13.14 20.41 29.67
C PHE A 452 14.39 20.12 28.85
N GLY A 453 14.82 21.10 28.05
CA GLY A 453 16.07 21.06 27.30
C GLY A 453 17.19 21.68 28.12
N ILE A 454 18.14 20.86 28.57
CA ILE A 454 19.33 21.33 29.30
C ILE A 454 20.57 21.08 28.42
N PRO A 455 21.40 22.09 28.16
CA PRO A 455 22.59 21.94 27.33
C PRO A 455 23.48 20.78 27.77
N GLY A 456 23.86 19.93 26.82
CA GLY A 456 24.73 18.77 27.07
C GLY A 456 24.07 17.59 27.78
N LEU A 457 22.78 17.66 28.12
CA LEU A 457 22.02 16.56 28.72
C LEU A 457 20.94 16.04 27.77
N THR A 458 20.57 14.77 27.94
CA THR A 458 19.43 14.19 27.24
C THR A 458 18.13 14.80 27.77
N THR A 459 17.27 15.27 26.87
CA THR A 459 16.00 15.89 27.22
C THR A 459 15.13 14.99 28.10
N VAL A 460 14.55 15.56 29.17
CA VAL A 460 13.52 14.86 29.97
C VAL A 460 12.19 14.94 29.22
N PRO A 461 11.62 13.80 28.80
CA PRO A 461 10.43 13.78 27.98
C PRO A 461 9.20 14.24 28.76
N ARG A 462 8.25 14.84 28.03
CA ARG A 462 6.92 15.19 28.52
C ARG A 462 5.93 14.04 28.36
N ASN A 463 4.83 14.10 29.11
CA ASN A 463 3.59 13.44 28.75
C ASN A 463 2.85 14.29 27.72
N GLY A 464 2.48 13.67 26.61
CA GLY A 464 1.70 14.32 25.57
C GLY A 464 1.24 13.32 24.54
N GLU A 465 0.16 13.66 23.84
CA GLU A 465 -0.37 12.85 22.73
C GLU A 465 -0.61 13.75 21.52
N GLN A 466 -0.26 13.25 20.35
CA GLN A 466 -0.63 13.80 19.05
C GLN A 466 -1.40 12.74 18.27
N SER A 467 -2.45 13.18 17.58
CA SER A 467 -3.28 12.34 16.72
C SER A 467 -3.40 12.98 15.35
N GLU A 468 -3.23 12.16 14.31
CA GLU A 468 -3.34 12.52 12.91
C GLU A 468 -4.20 11.47 12.23
N ILE A 469 -5.34 11.88 11.69
CA ILE A 469 -6.27 10.96 11.06
C ILE A 469 -6.59 11.47 9.66
N GLY A 470 -5.76 11.03 8.71
CA GLY A 470 -6.00 11.21 7.28
C GLY A 470 -7.14 10.32 6.81
N THR A 471 -8.04 10.86 5.99
CA THR A 471 -9.04 10.06 5.28
C THR A 471 -9.26 10.56 3.86
N THR A 472 -9.19 9.65 2.89
CA THR A 472 -9.69 9.85 1.53
C THR A 472 -10.98 9.05 1.34
N ALA A 473 -11.96 9.68 0.71
CA ALA A 473 -13.15 9.01 0.21
C ALA A 473 -13.28 9.31 -1.29
N SER A 474 -13.22 8.27 -2.11
CA SER A 474 -13.24 8.36 -3.57
C SER A 474 -14.52 7.76 -4.14
N LEU A 475 -15.11 8.47 -5.08
CA LEU A 475 -16.07 7.93 -6.06
C LEU A 475 -15.39 7.98 -7.43
N ILE A 476 -15.29 6.82 -8.08
CA ILE A 476 -14.58 6.65 -9.34
C ILE A 476 -15.57 6.05 -10.34
N ASP A 477 -15.66 6.62 -11.55
CA ASP A 477 -16.41 6.04 -12.66
C ASP A 477 -15.56 6.07 -13.92
N ASN A 478 -15.41 4.90 -14.55
CA ASN A 478 -14.60 4.69 -15.74
C ASN A 478 -15.50 4.11 -16.85
N LEU A 479 -15.52 4.77 -18.00
CA LEU A 479 -16.24 4.34 -19.20
C LEU A 479 -15.25 4.06 -20.34
N SER A 480 -15.30 2.86 -20.89
CA SER A 480 -14.50 2.45 -22.04
C SER A 480 -15.39 2.17 -23.25
N LEU A 481 -15.08 2.80 -24.38
CA LEU A 481 -15.76 2.66 -25.66
C LEU A 481 -14.77 2.14 -26.72
N TYR A 482 -15.09 1.03 -27.37
CA TYR A 482 -14.29 0.41 -28.42
C TYR A 482 -15.01 0.51 -29.76
N LYS A 483 -14.40 1.17 -30.75
CA LYS A 483 -14.98 1.35 -32.08
C LYS A 483 -13.94 1.04 -33.16
N GLY A 484 -14.11 -0.10 -33.83
CA GLY A 484 -13.13 -0.60 -34.80
C GLY A 484 -11.77 -0.82 -34.13
N ARG A 485 -10.73 -0.16 -34.64
CA ARG A 485 -9.36 -0.22 -34.07
C ARG A 485 -9.09 0.85 -33.00
N HIS A 486 -10.09 1.66 -32.65
CA HIS A 486 -9.94 2.74 -31.67
C HIS A 486 -10.55 2.37 -30.32
N SER A 487 -9.80 2.64 -29.26
CA SER A 487 -10.28 2.60 -27.87
C SER A 487 -10.34 4.01 -27.31
N PHE A 488 -11.52 4.42 -26.85
CA PHE A 488 -11.73 5.67 -26.13
C PHE A 488 -12.04 5.35 -24.68
N LYS A 489 -11.32 5.96 -23.75
CA LYS A 489 -11.55 5.81 -22.32
C LYS A 489 -11.84 7.17 -21.71
N PHE A 490 -12.83 7.19 -20.83
CA PHE A 490 -13.25 8.34 -20.07
C PHE A 490 -13.32 7.91 -18.61
N GLY A 491 -13.07 8.82 -17.70
CA GLY A 491 -13.40 8.56 -16.32
C GLY A 491 -13.25 9.79 -15.45
N VAL A 492 -13.86 9.72 -14.28
CA VAL A 492 -13.95 10.80 -13.31
C VAL A 492 -13.69 10.22 -11.93
N GLU A 493 -12.79 10.85 -11.20
CA GLU A 493 -12.64 10.62 -9.76
C GLU A 493 -13.08 11.88 -9.01
N VAL A 494 -14.02 11.72 -8.08
CA VAL A 494 -14.30 12.70 -7.05
C VAL A 494 -13.72 12.18 -5.74
N ARG A 495 -12.62 12.78 -5.31
CA ARG A 495 -11.94 12.43 -4.06
C ARG A 495 -12.13 13.55 -3.03
N LYS A 496 -12.74 13.21 -1.89
CA LYS A 496 -12.75 14.07 -0.70
C LYS A 496 -11.59 13.67 0.20
N ILE A 497 -10.74 14.64 0.53
CA ILE A 497 -9.56 14.47 1.37
C ILE A 497 -9.76 15.34 2.60
N TRP A 498 -9.53 14.79 3.79
CA TRP A 498 -9.45 15.58 5.01
C TRP A 498 -8.52 14.94 6.02
N MET A 499 -7.99 15.77 6.91
CA MET A 499 -7.11 15.37 7.99
C MET A 499 -7.67 15.93 9.28
N ASN A 500 -7.91 15.07 10.26
CA ASN A 500 -8.22 15.49 11.62
C ASN A 500 -6.93 15.43 12.43
N VAL A 501 -6.51 16.55 12.98
CA VAL A 501 -5.33 16.63 13.83
C VAL A 501 -5.78 17.05 15.23
N GLY A 502 -5.17 16.46 16.25
CA GLY A 502 -5.29 16.90 17.63
C GLY A 502 -3.97 16.71 18.35
N TRP A 503 -3.52 17.70 19.11
CA TRP A 503 -2.33 17.61 19.93
C TRP A 503 -2.66 18.01 21.36
N SER A 504 -1.95 17.39 22.30
CA SER A 504 -1.88 17.86 23.67
C SER A 504 -1.10 19.18 23.70
N PRO A 505 -1.45 20.13 24.58
CA PRO A 505 -0.64 21.32 24.78
C PRO A 505 0.80 20.93 25.07
N SER A 506 1.75 21.71 24.56
CA SER A 506 3.15 21.47 24.85
C SER A 506 3.87 22.73 25.28
N ARG A 507 4.78 22.56 26.22
CA ARG A 507 5.66 23.61 26.71
C ARG A 507 7.07 23.09 26.74
N SER A 508 8.00 23.82 26.16
CA SER A 508 9.42 23.56 26.33
C SER A 508 10.01 24.64 27.24
N VAL A 509 10.90 24.23 28.13
CA VAL A 509 11.71 25.14 28.94
C VAL A 509 13.17 24.87 28.59
N GLY A 510 13.84 25.90 28.07
CA GLY A 510 15.23 25.85 27.64
C GLY A 510 16.17 26.66 28.54
N PHE A 511 17.40 26.21 28.64
CA PHE A 511 18.51 26.94 29.24
C PHE A 511 19.60 27.15 28.18
N ASP A 512 20.21 28.34 28.15
CA ASP A 512 21.27 28.68 27.21
C ASP A 512 22.59 27.97 27.52
N SER A 513 22.87 27.76 28.80
CA SER A 513 24.08 27.12 29.29
C SER A 513 23.83 26.28 30.55
N LEU A 514 24.80 25.43 30.91
CA LEU A 514 24.76 24.71 32.19
C LEU A 514 24.88 25.65 33.40
N GLU A 515 25.57 26.78 33.26
CA GLU A 515 25.63 27.83 34.30
C GLU A 515 24.25 28.45 34.51
N ASP A 516 23.55 28.80 33.43
CA ASP A 516 22.19 29.33 33.51
C ASP A 516 21.23 28.29 34.11
N PHE A 517 21.46 27.00 33.84
CA PHE A 517 20.72 25.93 34.51
C PHE A 517 21.03 25.85 36.01
N ILE A 518 22.29 25.97 36.43
CA ILE A 518 22.69 25.99 37.86
C ILE A 518 22.04 27.19 38.58
N ASP A 519 22.03 28.35 37.93
CA ASP A 519 21.46 29.60 38.44
C ASP A 519 19.93 29.69 38.28
N ASN A 520 19.28 28.68 37.68
CA ASN A 520 17.86 28.67 37.32
C ASN A 520 17.42 29.90 36.50
N LYS A 521 18.26 30.32 35.56
CA LYS A 521 18.00 31.36 34.56
C LYS A 521 17.49 30.73 33.27
N VAL A 522 16.18 30.68 33.13
CA VAL A 522 15.53 30.19 31.91
C VAL A 522 15.82 31.16 30.75
N ASP A 523 16.28 30.62 29.62
CA ASP A 523 16.49 31.39 28.39
C ASP A 523 15.16 31.60 27.64
N GLY A 524 14.41 30.51 27.45
CA GLY A 524 13.16 30.52 26.69
C GLY A 524 12.09 29.58 27.23
N ILE A 525 10.83 29.98 27.04
CA ILE A 525 9.66 29.13 27.22
C ILE A 525 8.81 29.21 25.95
N ASP A 526 8.73 28.11 25.21
CA ASP A 526 7.77 28.01 24.10
C ASP A 526 6.49 27.34 24.58
N ILE A 527 5.35 27.78 24.04
CA ILE A 527 4.02 27.27 24.38
C ILE A 527 3.25 27.07 23.07
N ASP A 528 2.95 25.82 22.75
CA ASP A 528 2.22 25.38 21.55
C ASP A 528 0.90 24.65 21.87
#